data_AF-A0A395JJ19-F1
#
_entry.id   AF-A0A395JJ19-F1
#
_cell.length_a   1.000
_cell.length_b   1.000
_cell.length_c   1.000
_cell.angle_alpha   90.00
_cell.angle_beta   90.00
_cell.angle_gamma   90.00
#
_symmetry.space_group_name_H-M   'P 1'
#
loop_
_entity.id
_entity.type
_entity.pdbx_description
1 polymer ?
#
loop_
_entity_poly.entity_id
_entity_poly.type
_entity_poly.pdbx_seq_one_letter_code
_entity_poly.pdbx_strand_id
1 'polypeptide(L)'
;MISETNQAILQSGRDSIKLQREKIEAQRQAVILQNKIEERKVELKRANRENKEKAWRAYFKTPEDCLSYKSDKHMVECANMRIRAKKEFEEKWLENQQ
;
A
#
# COMPACT_ATOMS: atom_id res chain seq x y z
N MET A 1 9.82 22.82 57.68
CA MET A 1 9.31 23.64 56.56
C MET A 1 10.18 23.56 55.29
N ILE A 2 11.43 24.03 55.23
CA ILE A 2 12.22 23.99 53.95
C ILE A 2 12.46 22.56 53.43
N SER A 3 12.64 21.59 54.33
CA SER A 3 12.84 20.16 54.00
C SER A 3 11.64 19.55 53.26
N GLU A 4 10.42 19.84 53.73
CA GLU A 4 9.18 19.27 53.19
C GLU A 4 8.87 19.82 51.79
N THR A 5 9.15 21.11 51.57
CA THR A 5 9.00 21.75 50.25
C THR A 5 9.92 21.12 49.21
N ASN A 6 11.19 20.87 49.56
CA ASN A 6 12.14 20.21 48.65
C ASN A 6 11.74 18.76 48.33
N GLN A 7 11.18 18.04 49.31
CA GLN A 7 10.72 16.67 49.11
C GLN A 7 9.50 16.59 48.18
N ALA A 8 8.56 17.54 48.31
CA ALA A 8 7.42 17.65 47.41
C ALA A 8 7.82 17.99 45.97
N ILE A 9 8.82 18.86 45.78
CA ILE A 9 9.37 19.20 44.44
C ILE A 9 9.99 17.96 43.79
N LEU A 10 10.76 17.17 44.54
CA LEU A 10 11.38 15.94 44.04
C LEU A 10 10.34 14.87 43.65
N GLN A 11 9.25 14.74 44.41
CA GLN A 11 8.15 13.83 44.09
C GLN A 11 7.41 14.27 42.82
N SER A 12 7.03 15.55 42.74
CA SER A 12 6.38 16.12 41.55
C SER A 12 7.23 15.94 40.28
N GLY A 13 8.56 16.13 40.40
CA GLY A 13 9.50 15.85 39.31
C GLY A 13 9.52 14.38 38.87
N ARG A 14 9.49 13.43 39.82
CA ARG A 14 9.45 11.98 39.52
C ARG A 14 8.14 11.59 38.85
N ASP A 15 7.02 12.10 39.32
CA ASP A 15 5.70 11.79 38.77
C ASP A 15 5.55 12.34 37.35
N SER A 16 6.04 13.56 37.11
CA SER A 16 6.10 14.15 35.76
C SER A 16 6.94 13.30 34.79
N ILE A 17 8.12 12.84 35.22
CA ILE A 17 8.98 11.95 34.42
C ILE A 17 8.28 10.62 34.13
N LYS A 18 7.60 10.04 35.11
CA LYS A 18 6.86 8.78 34.93
C LYS A 18 5.75 8.94 33.88
N LEU A 19 4.95 10.00 34.01
CA LEU A 19 3.86 10.29 33.08
C LEU A 19 4.38 10.55 31.66
N GLN A 20 5.51 11.26 31.52
CA GLN A 20 6.15 11.47 30.22
C GLN A 20 6.62 10.15 29.59
N ARG A 21 7.21 9.24 30.38
CA ARG A 21 7.63 7.91 29.89
C ARG A 21 6.44 7.09 29.41
N GLU A 22 5.35 7.05 30.17
CA GLU A 22 4.13 6.35 29.78
C GLU A 22 3.53 6.90 28.48
N LYS A 23 3.52 8.23 28.32
CA LYS A 23 3.07 8.87 27.08
C LYS A 23 3.95 8.53 25.89
N ILE A 24 5.27 8.58 26.06
CA ILE A 24 6.22 8.22 24.99
C ILE A 24 6.04 6.75 24.59
N GLU A 25 5.86 5.85 25.55
CA GLU A 25 5.65 4.43 25.26
C GLU A 25 4.32 4.20 24.53
N ALA A 26 3.23 4.83 24.98
CA ALA A 26 1.94 4.75 24.30
C ALA A 26 2.02 5.27 22.85
N GLN A 27 2.75 6.37 22.62
CA GLN A 27 3.01 6.89 21.28
C GLN A 27 3.83 5.93 20.42
N ARG A 28 4.87 5.30 20.97
CA ARG A 28 5.66 4.29 20.26
C ARG A 28 4.82 3.09 19.84
N GLN A 29 3.99 2.57 20.75
CA GLN A 29 3.10 1.45 20.45
C GLN A 29 2.09 1.82 19.35
N ALA A 30 1.54 3.04 19.38
CA ALA A 30 0.64 3.53 18.34
C ALA A 30 1.32 3.59 16.97
N VAL A 31 2.57 4.10 16.91
CA VAL A 31 3.34 4.15 15.66
C VAL A 31 3.65 2.75 15.13
N ILE A 32 4.05 1.81 16.00
CA ILE A 32 4.32 0.42 15.60
C ILE A 32 3.07 -0.22 15.01
N LEU A 33 1.90 -0.01 15.64
CA LEU A 33 0.64 -0.54 15.15
C LEU A 33 0.28 0.08 13.79
N GLN A 34 0.44 1.39 13.63
CA GLN A 34 0.18 2.06 12.35
C GLN A 34 1.09 1.54 11.25
N ASN A 35 2.38 1.37 11.52
CA ASN A 35 3.33 0.82 10.55
C ASN A 35 2.91 -0.59 10.11
N LYS A 36 2.53 -1.46 11.05
CA LYS A 36 2.05 -2.82 10.73
C LYS A 36 0.78 -2.82 9.88
N ILE A 37 -0.14 -1.87 10.14
CA ILE A 37 -1.36 -1.73 9.33
C ILE A 37 -0.99 -1.29 7.91
N GLU A 38 -0.06 -0.35 7.77
CA GLU A 38 0.35 0.13 6.45
C GLU A 38 1.13 -0.93 5.67
N GLU A 39 2.04 -1.67 6.32
CA GLU A 39 2.73 -2.81 5.72
C GLU A 39 1.72 -3.83 5.16
N ARG A 40 0.70 -4.21 5.95
CA ARG A 40 -0.35 -5.12 5.47
C ARG A 40 -1.14 -4.56 4.29
N LYS A 41 -1.43 -3.26 4.28
CA LYS A 41 -2.10 -2.64 3.12
C LYS A 41 -1.24 -2.67 1.87
N VAL A 42 0.06 -2.43 2.01
CA VAL A 42 1.01 -2.51 0.90
C VAL A 42 1.10 -3.94 0.36
N GLU A 43 1.19 -4.94 1.24
CA GLU A 43 1.20 -6.35 0.87
C GLU A 43 -0.09 -6.76 0.15
N LEU A 44 -1.26 -6.38 0.67
CA LEU A 44 -2.55 -6.66 0.03
C LEU A 44 -2.66 -6.01 -1.35
N LYS A 45 -2.24 -4.75 -1.48
CA LYS A 45 -2.20 -4.05 -2.78
C LYS A 45 -1.26 -4.76 -3.76
N ARG A 46 -0.10 -5.21 -3.30
CA ARG A 46 0.87 -5.95 -4.11
C ARG A 46 0.28 -7.28 -4.58
N ALA A 47 -0.30 -8.07 -3.69
CA ALA A 47 -0.92 -9.35 -4.03
C ALA A 47 -2.08 -9.17 -5.04
N ASN A 48 -2.93 -8.16 -4.85
CA ASN A 48 -4.01 -7.85 -5.78
C ASN A 48 -3.46 -7.45 -7.17
N ARG A 49 -2.41 -6.62 -7.21
CA ARG A 49 -1.74 -6.26 -8.46
C ARG A 49 -1.16 -7.49 -9.17
N GLU A 50 -0.46 -8.36 -8.45
CA GLU A 50 0.11 -9.59 -9.02
C GLU A 50 -0.99 -10.51 -9.57
N ASN A 51 -2.11 -10.65 -8.86
CA ASN A 51 -3.27 -11.40 -9.32
C ASN A 51 -3.90 -10.80 -10.59
N LYS A 52 -4.08 -9.48 -10.64
CA LYS A 52 -4.58 -8.75 -11.82
C LYS A 52 -3.65 -8.93 -13.02
N GLU A 53 -2.34 -8.85 -12.80
CA GLU A 53 -1.34 -9.08 -13.84
C GLU A 53 -1.37 -10.51 -14.38
N LYS A 54 -1.49 -11.51 -13.49
CA LYS A 54 -1.64 -12.91 -13.89
C LYS A 54 -2.91 -13.13 -14.72
N ALA A 55 -4.03 -12.58 -14.28
CA ALA A 55 -5.30 -12.66 -15.00
C ALA A 55 -5.21 -11.97 -16.38
N TRP A 56 -4.55 -10.82 -16.47
CA TRP A 56 -4.32 -10.14 -17.75
C TRP A 56 -3.52 -11.01 -18.73
N ARG A 57 -2.44 -11.64 -18.28
CA ARG A 57 -1.62 -12.54 -19.12
C ARG A 57 -2.40 -13.77 -19.60
N ALA A 58 -3.38 -14.23 -18.81
CA ALA A 58 -4.28 -15.32 -19.20
C ALA A 58 -5.36 -14.85 -20.20
N TYR A 59 -5.87 -13.62 -20.03
CA TYR A 59 -6.92 -13.05 -20.87
C TYR A 59 -6.43 -12.68 -22.28
N PHE A 60 -5.28 -12.02 -22.38
CA PHE A 60 -4.77 -11.51 -23.65
C PHE A 60 -3.40 -12.09 -23.97
N LYS A 61 -3.33 -12.75 -25.12
CA LYS A 61 -2.07 -13.15 -25.77
C LYS A 61 -1.92 -12.33 -27.04
N THR A 62 -0.73 -11.77 -27.25
CA THR A 62 -0.42 -11.06 -28.49
C THR A 62 -0.53 -12.04 -29.66
N PRO A 63 -1.35 -11.74 -30.68
CA PRO A 63 -1.40 -12.54 -31.91
C PRO A 63 -0.03 -12.59 -32.59
N GLU A 64 0.28 -13.70 -33.25
CA GLU A 64 1.57 -13.88 -33.92
C GLU A 64 1.88 -12.80 -34.95
N ASP A 65 0.85 -12.30 -35.65
CA ASP A 65 0.99 -11.21 -36.62
C ASP A 65 1.51 -9.91 -35.99
N CYS A 66 1.23 -9.69 -34.70
CA CYS A 66 1.70 -8.53 -33.95
C CYS A 66 3.08 -8.73 -33.31
N LEU A 67 3.75 -9.87 -33.53
CA LEU A 67 5.13 -10.10 -33.09
C LEU A 67 6.16 -9.52 -34.06
N SER A 68 5.77 -9.28 -35.32
CA SER A 68 6.61 -8.64 -36.34
C SER A 68 5.79 -7.62 -37.11
N TYR A 69 6.12 -6.33 -36.94
CA TYR A 69 5.40 -5.27 -37.61
C TYR A 69 5.74 -5.22 -39.10
N LYS A 70 4.69 -5.20 -39.92
CA LYS A 70 4.79 -5.14 -41.39
C LYS A 70 4.88 -3.71 -41.90
N SER A 71 4.45 -2.74 -41.08
CA SER A 71 4.48 -1.30 -41.32
C SER A 71 4.16 -0.55 -40.03
N ASP A 72 4.37 0.76 -40.02
CA ASP A 72 3.97 1.63 -38.90
C ASP A 72 2.45 1.59 -38.67
N LYS A 73 1.67 1.49 -39.75
CA LYS A 73 0.21 1.33 -39.64
C LYS A 73 -0.15 0.03 -38.92
N HIS A 74 0.53 -1.08 -39.26
CA HIS A 74 0.31 -2.36 -38.60
C HIS A 74 0.71 -2.30 -37.11
N MET A 75 1.81 -1.62 -36.77
CA MET A 75 2.21 -1.39 -35.37
C MET A 75 1.10 -0.68 -34.58
N VAL A 76 0.53 0.39 -35.13
CA VAL A 76 -0.56 1.13 -34.49
C VAL A 76 -1.81 0.26 -34.34
N GLU A 77 -2.16 -0.54 -35.34
CA GLU A 77 -3.29 -1.46 -35.26
C GLU A 77 -3.11 -2.51 -34.13
N CYS A 78 -1.92 -3.10 -34.02
CA CYS A 78 -1.56 -4.01 -32.94
C CYS A 78 -1.61 -3.35 -31.55
N ALA A 79 -1.11 -2.12 -31.44
CA ALA A 79 -1.18 -1.35 -30.20
C ALA A 79 -2.63 -1.04 -29.80
N ASN A 80 -3.44 -0.58 -30.76
CA ASN A 80 -4.85 -0.28 -30.55
C ASN A 80 -5.65 -1.52 -30.15
N MET A 81 -5.37 -2.68 -30.74
CA MET A 81 -5.98 -3.95 -30.35
C MET A 81 -5.66 -4.30 -28.88
N ARG A 82 -4.39 -4.18 -28.47
CA ARG A 82 -4.01 -4.41 -27.07
C ARG A 82 -4.70 -3.43 -26.12
N ILE A 83 -4.82 -2.16 -26.51
CA ILE A 83 -5.53 -1.14 -25.71
C ILE A 83 -7.02 -1.51 -25.54
N ARG A 84 -7.71 -1.90 -26.62
CA ARG A 84 -9.11 -2.33 -26.56
C ARG A 84 -9.28 -3.54 -25.64
N ALA A 85 -8.47 -4.58 -25.83
CA ALA A 85 -8.50 -5.76 -24.98
C ALA A 85 -8.21 -5.42 -23.51
N LYS A 86 -7.31 -4.47 -23.26
CA LYS A 86 -6.99 -4.01 -21.89
C LYS A 86 -8.18 -3.33 -21.24
N LYS A 87 -8.89 -2.47 -21.96
CA LYS A 87 -10.09 -1.79 -21.47
C LYS A 87 -11.19 -2.78 -21.11
N GLU A 88 -11.49 -3.71 -22.01
CA GLU A 88 -12.49 -4.77 -21.76
C GLU A 88 -12.12 -5.64 -20.56
N PHE A 89 -10.84 -5.99 -20.42
CA PHE A 89 -10.36 -6.72 -19.26
C PHE A 89 -10.58 -5.93 -17.97
N GLU A 90 -10.31 -4.63 -17.96
CA GLU A 90 -10.48 -3.79 -16.78
C GLU A 90 -11.94 -3.63 -16.38
N GLU A 91 -12.85 -3.48 -17.34
CA GLU A 91 -14.30 -3.48 -17.10
C GLU A 91 -14.74 -4.79 -16.42
N LYS A 92 -14.41 -5.94 -17.02
CA LYS A 92 -14.71 -7.27 -16.44
C LYS A 92 -14.04 -7.50 -15.09
N TRP A 93 -12.84 -6.97 -14.89
CA TRP A 93 -12.11 -7.11 -13.64
C TRP A 93 -12.78 -6.31 -12.52
N LEU A 94 -13.29 -5.11 -12.81
CA LEU A 94 -14.03 -4.28 -11.86
C LEU A 94 -15.38 -4.91 -11.50
N GLU A 95 -16.10 -5.46 -12.47
CA GLU A 95 -17.38 -6.17 -12.24
C GLU A 95 -17.20 -7.37 -11.31
N ASN A 96 -16.13 -8.16 -11.49
CA ASN A 96 -15.83 -9.33 -10.65
C ASN A 96 -15.28 -8.98 -9.25
N GLN A 97 -15.06 -7.70 -8.94
CA GLN A 97 -14.59 -7.24 -7.62
C GLN A 97 -15.71 -6.66 -6.73
N GLN A 98 -16.96 -6.61 -7.22
CA GLN A 98 -18.15 -6.25 -6.45
C GLN A 98 -18.71 -7.44 -5.68
#